data_AF-A0A0R3NF27-F1
#
_entry.id   AF-A0A0R3NF27-F1
#
_cell.length_a   1.000
_cell.length_b   1.000
_cell.length_c   1.000
_cell.angle_alpha   90.00
_cell.angle_beta   90.00
_cell.angle_gamma   90.00
#
_symmetry.space_group_name_H-M   'P 1'
#
loop_
_entity.id
_entity.type
_entity.pdbx_description
1 polymer ?
#
loop_
_entity_poly.entity_id
_entity_poly.type
_entity_poly.pdbx_seq_one_letter_code
_entity_poly.pdbx_strand_id
1 'polypeptide(L)'
;MDDTLYGTRDKRGYWTPRRRPKRAPIFIWPVQPKAFLLWLFRYLKSYSRYVAISFVVWVYLTPSLETMREFGVGWVSLILLRNAALALLVYGGWHTVLYIRRRQQTDFKYNAKWPDTNNSTFLFGSQTAENVFWTMCSGVPVWTAYEVFTWWMFANGYIPYVEFFTHPVYLIALLFLVPIWHQLHFYVIHRLIHMGPLYHLIHKVHHNNVNPGPWSGLSMHTFEHILYFSGVLIQFLVPSNPLPAMFQLLYSALAPADAHLGFDRIVTADGKLIDADNYYHYLHHRYFEVNYCGNLIIPLDEWFGTAHDGSPEADQAMYKRIEAKKYARGGSR
;
A
#
# COMPACT_ATOMS: atom_id res chain seq x y z
N MET A 1 3.31 15.65 24.18
CA MET A 1 4.55 15.89 23.40
C MET A 1 4.33 17.14 22.58
N ASP A 2 5.34 17.97 22.30
CA ASP A 2 5.14 19.14 21.43
C ASP A 2 5.33 18.73 19.97
N ASP A 3 4.22 18.40 19.30
CA ASP A 3 4.26 18.02 17.90
C ASP A 3 4.63 19.20 16.98
N THR A 4 4.38 20.45 17.39
CA THR A 4 4.57 21.67 16.58
C THR A 4 6.01 21.90 16.11
N LEU A 5 6.97 21.23 16.75
CA LEU A 5 8.37 21.17 16.33
C LEU A 5 8.53 20.49 14.95
N TYR A 6 7.60 19.62 14.56
CA TYR A 6 7.69 18.76 13.37
C TYR A 6 6.72 19.14 12.25
N GLY A 7 5.77 20.02 12.50
CA GLY A 7 4.71 20.36 11.56
C GLY A 7 3.80 21.46 12.07
N THR A 8 2.79 21.78 11.28
CA THR A 8 1.79 22.79 11.61
C THR A 8 0.40 22.21 11.45
N ARG A 9 -0.52 22.65 12.32
CA ARG A 9 -1.93 22.27 12.30
C ARG A 9 -2.75 23.47 11.84
N ASP A 10 -3.62 23.29 10.85
CA ASP A 10 -4.49 24.37 10.38
C ASP A 10 -5.72 24.55 11.29
N LYS A 11 -6.52 25.60 11.05
CA LYS A 11 -7.73 25.90 11.83
C LYS A 11 -8.80 24.79 11.76
N ARG A 12 -8.73 23.91 10.75
CA ARG A 12 -9.65 22.77 10.57
C ARG A 12 -9.11 21.49 11.23
N GLY A 13 -7.92 21.55 11.84
CA GLY A 13 -7.28 20.42 12.51
C GLY A 13 -6.51 19.50 11.57
N TYR A 14 -6.19 19.94 10.35
CA TYR A 14 -5.34 19.19 9.43
C TYR A 14 -3.86 19.44 9.73
N TRP A 15 -3.11 18.35 9.88
CA TRP A 15 -1.67 18.37 10.12
C TRP A 15 -0.89 18.34 8.81
N THR A 16 0.09 19.24 8.73
CA THR A 16 1.06 19.31 7.63
C THR A 16 2.46 19.16 8.22
N PRO A 17 3.18 18.07 7.92
CA PRO A 17 4.55 17.90 8.39
C PRO A 17 5.48 18.92 7.71
N ARG A 18 6.49 19.41 8.44
CA ARG A 18 7.57 20.24 7.86
C ARG A 18 8.40 19.45 6.85
N ARG A 19 8.53 18.14 7.09
CA ARG A 19 9.23 17.23 6.19
C ARG A 19 8.34 16.92 4.99
N ARG A 20 8.79 17.38 3.82
CA ARG A 20 8.12 17.07 2.56
C ARG A 20 8.48 15.66 2.07
N PRO A 21 7.57 15.00 1.34
CA PRO A 21 7.88 13.78 0.61
C PRO A 21 9.08 14.00 -0.33
N LYS A 22 10.04 13.07 -0.33
CA LYS A 22 11.25 13.15 -1.16
C LYS A 22 11.35 11.94 -2.08
N ARG A 23 11.68 12.21 -3.35
CA ARG A 23 11.96 11.17 -4.33
C ARG A 23 13.24 10.41 -4.05
N ALA A 24 13.27 9.16 -4.51
CA ALA A 24 14.50 8.38 -4.55
C ALA A 24 15.54 9.06 -5.47
N PRO A 25 16.82 9.12 -5.08
CA PRO A 25 17.90 9.69 -5.88
C PRO A 25 18.35 8.73 -7.00
N ILE A 26 17.40 8.19 -7.76
CA ILE A 26 17.64 7.26 -8.89
C ILE A 26 17.54 8.03 -10.21
N PHE A 27 16.43 8.75 -10.39
CA PHE A 27 16.12 9.49 -11.61
C PHE A 27 16.52 10.97 -11.48
N ILE A 28 17.76 11.23 -11.09
CA ILE A 28 18.29 12.58 -10.87
C ILE A 28 19.57 12.81 -11.68
N TRP A 29 19.71 14.02 -12.23
CA TRP A 29 20.91 14.48 -12.91
C TRP A 29 21.43 15.77 -12.28
N PRO A 30 22.74 15.92 -12.01
CA PRO A 30 23.78 14.90 -12.16
C PRO A 30 23.58 13.72 -11.17
N VAL A 31 24.11 12.54 -11.52
CA VAL A 31 24.05 11.34 -10.65
C VAL A 31 24.71 11.65 -9.31
N GLN A 32 24.08 11.24 -8.20
CA GLN A 32 24.57 11.47 -6.84
C GLN A 32 24.87 10.15 -6.12
N PRO A 33 26.07 9.53 -6.30
CA PRO A 33 26.36 8.18 -5.80
C PRO A 33 26.19 8.04 -4.28
N LYS A 34 26.62 9.04 -3.49
CA LYS A 34 26.48 9.02 -2.03
C LYS A 34 25.00 9.00 -1.59
N ALA A 35 24.16 9.81 -2.22
CA ALA A 35 22.74 9.85 -1.93
C ALA A 35 22.06 8.53 -2.34
N PHE A 36 22.43 7.98 -3.50
CA PHE A 36 21.97 6.68 -3.97
C PHE A 36 22.32 5.55 -2.99
N LEU A 37 23.56 5.46 -2.52
CA LEU A 37 23.97 4.41 -1.58
C LEU A 37 23.21 4.52 -0.24
N LEU A 38 23.08 5.73 0.31
CA LEU A 38 22.29 5.95 1.54
C LEU A 38 20.81 5.58 1.35
N TRP A 39 20.24 5.92 0.20
CA TRP A 39 18.89 5.52 -0.15
C TRP A 39 18.76 4.00 -0.30
N LEU A 40 19.74 3.33 -0.93
CA LEU A 40 19.75 1.89 -1.12
C LEU A 40 19.73 1.13 0.21
N PHE A 41 20.51 1.57 1.20
CA PHE A 41 20.45 0.98 2.55
C PHE A 41 19.08 1.17 3.20
N ARG A 42 18.47 2.35 3.06
CA ARG A 42 17.11 2.60 3.57
C ARG A 42 16.07 1.75 2.85
N TYR A 43 16.17 1.63 1.54
CA TYR A 43 15.33 0.78 0.69
C TYR A 43 15.38 -0.66 1.20
N LEU A 44 16.57 -1.26 1.26
CA LEU A 44 16.74 -2.64 1.74
C LEU A 44 16.18 -2.82 3.15
N LYS A 45 16.42 -1.86 4.06
CA LYS A 45 15.87 -1.90 5.42
C LYS A 45 14.33 -1.88 5.43
N SER A 46 13.69 -1.01 4.65
CA SER A 46 12.23 -0.88 4.60
C SER A 46 11.52 -2.17 4.15
N TYR A 47 12.16 -2.91 3.23
CA TYR A 47 11.61 -4.15 2.67
C TYR A 47 12.06 -5.42 3.40
N SER A 48 13.17 -5.35 4.15
CA SER A 48 13.74 -6.52 4.85
C SER A 48 12.74 -7.26 5.73
N ARG A 49 11.88 -6.55 6.45
CA ARG A 49 10.83 -7.17 7.29
C ARG A 49 9.82 -7.98 6.47
N TYR A 50 9.44 -7.50 5.29
CA TYR A 50 8.50 -8.18 4.43
C TYR A 50 9.15 -9.40 3.78
N VAL A 51 10.41 -9.28 3.31
CA VAL A 51 11.18 -10.43 2.83
C VAL A 51 11.34 -11.50 3.91
N ALA A 52 11.64 -11.09 5.16
CA ALA A 52 11.77 -12.02 6.28
C ALA A 52 10.44 -12.72 6.62
N ILE A 53 9.34 -11.97 6.68
CA ILE A 53 8.00 -12.54 6.88
C ILE A 53 7.69 -13.53 5.75
N SER A 54 7.97 -13.17 4.49
CA SER A 54 7.74 -14.03 3.34
C SER A 54 8.56 -15.29 3.36
N PHE A 55 9.82 -15.22 3.79
CA PHE A 55 10.64 -16.40 4.00
C PHE A 55 10.05 -17.32 5.07
N VAL A 56 9.66 -16.77 6.23
CA VAL A 56 9.04 -17.55 7.31
C VAL A 56 7.72 -18.17 6.86
N VAL A 57 6.86 -17.41 6.18
CA VAL A 57 5.58 -17.88 5.68
C VAL A 57 5.76 -18.96 4.61
N TRP A 58 6.71 -18.78 3.70
CA TRP A 58 7.04 -19.77 2.67
C TRP A 58 7.57 -21.08 3.27
N VAL A 59 8.52 -21.02 4.20
CA VAL A 59 9.19 -22.21 4.72
C VAL A 59 8.33 -22.97 5.73
N TYR A 60 7.61 -22.26 6.60
CA TYR A 60 6.94 -22.88 7.75
C TYR A 60 5.41 -22.88 7.68
N LEU A 61 4.82 -21.97 6.91
CA LEU A 61 3.37 -21.76 6.87
C LEU A 61 2.79 -21.92 5.45
N THR A 62 3.54 -22.58 4.56
CA THR A 62 3.09 -22.94 3.22
C THR A 62 3.32 -24.45 3.05
N PRO A 63 2.32 -25.21 2.56
CA PRO A 63 2.48 -26.63 2.31
C PRO A 63 3.61 -26.93 1.32
N SER A 64 4.02 -28.20 1.26
CA SER A 64 4.98 -28.65 0.25
C SER A 64 4.42 -28.47 -1.17
N LEU A 65 5.31 -28.28 -2.16
CA LEU A 65 4.91 -28.23 -3.57
C LEU A 65 4.16 -29.50 -4.01
N GLU A 66 4.52 -30.66 -3.47
CA GLU A 66 3.83 -31.93 -3.76
C GLU A 66 2.35 -31.87 -3.34
N THR A 67 2.07 -31.39 -2.12
CA THR A 67 0.71 -31.21 -1.60
C THR A 67 -0.12 -30.23 -2.44
N MET A 68 0.53 -29.23 -3.04
CA MET A 68 -0.15 -28.16 -3.79
C MET A 68 -0.38 -28.50 -5.28
N ARG A 69 -0.03 -29.72 -5.73
CA ARG A 69 -0.28 -30.16 -7.12
C ARG A 69 -1.77 -30.30 -7.43
N GLU A 70 -2.54 -30.78 -6.47
CA GLU A 70 -3.99 -30.95 -6.59
C GLU A 70 -4.72 -30.01 -5.61
N PHE A 71 -5.83 -29.43 -6.06
CA PHE A 71 -6.64 -28.58 -5.18
C PHE A 71 -7.25 -29.41 -4.05
N GLY A 72 -6.92 -29.04 -2.82
CA GLY A 72 -7.41 -29.68 -1.62
C GLY A 72 -7.95 -28.65 -0.65
N VAL A 73 -9.17 -28.85 -0.16
CA VAL A 73 -9.83 -27.94 0.79
C VAL A 73 -8.96 -27.68 2.02
N GLY A 74 -8.23 -28.69 2.51
CA GLY A 74 -7.36 -28.55 3.69
C GLY A 74 -6.26 -27.50 3.52
N TRP A 75 -5.45 -27.59 2.47
CA TRP A 75 -4.32 -26.67 2.29
C TRP A 75 -4.76 -25.28 1.81
N VAL A 76 -5.82 -25.20 1.00
CA VAL A 76 -6.42 -23.91 0.62
C VAL A 76 -6.97 -23.18 1.85
N SER A 77 -7.66 -23.91 2.74
CA SER A 77 -8.18 -23.34 3.99
C SER A 77 -7.06 -22.93 4.95
N LEU A 78 -5.96 -23.67 5.00
CA LEU A 78 -4.76 -23.29 5.77
C LEU A 78 -4.22 -21.93 5.31
N ILE A 79 -4.05 -21.74 4.00
CA ILE A 79 -3.57 -20.47 3.44
C ILE A 79 -4.56 -19.34 3.75
N LEU A 80 -5.86 -19.57 3.59
CA LEU A 80 -6.89 -18.58 3.90
C LEU A 80 -6.84 -18.14 5.37
N LEU A 81 -6.82 -19.10 6.30
CA LEU A 81 -6.77 -18.83 7.74
C LEU A 81 -5.48 -18.13 8.15
N ARG A 82 -4.35 -18.54 7.57
CA ARG A 82 -3.05 -17.88 7.80
C ARG A 82 -3.07 -16.43 7.29
N ASN A 83 -3.58 -16.19 6.10
CA ASN A 83 -3.69 -14.84 5.53
C ASN A 83 -4.64 -13.95 6.35
N ALA A 84 -5.76 -14.50 6.79
CA ALA A 84 -6.67 -13.83 7.71
C ALA A 84 -5.98 -13.49 9.04
N ALA A 85 -5.22 -14.42 9.63
CA ALA A 85 -4.48 -14.19 10.86
C ALA A 85 -3.40 -13.10 10.72
N LEU A 86 -2.65 -13.11 9.61
CA LEU A 86 -1.66 -12.08 9.30
C LEU A 86 -2.31 -10.70 9.13
N ALA A 87 -3.43 -10.63 8.40
CA ALA A 87 -4.18 -9.39 8.24
C ALA A 87 -4.71 -8.88 9.59
N LEU A 88 -5.34 -9.74 10.40
CA LEU A 88 -5.81 -9.39 11.74
C LEU A 88 -4.66 -8.89 12.64
N LEU A 89 -3.50 -9.54 12.60
CA LEU A 89 -2.35 -9.17 13.41
C LEU A 89 -1.80 -7.80 13.02
N VAL A 90 -1.61 -7.54 11.73
CA VAL A 90 -1.02 -6.28 11.24
C VAL A 90 -2.03 -5.14 11.32
N TYR A 91 -3.18 -5.28 10.67
CA TYR A 91 -4.19 -4.23 10.60
C TYR A 91 -4.86 -4.02 11.95
N GLY A 92 -5.25 -5.10 12.62
CA GLY A 92 -5.86 -5.05 13.95
C GLY A 92 -4.87 -4.59 15.02
N GLY A 93 -3.59 -4.96 14.92
CA GLY A 93 -2.54 -4.48 15.82
C GLY A 93 -2.37 -2.97 15.75
N TRP A 94 -2.18 -2.42 14.54
CA TRP A 94 -2.09 -0.98 14.33
C TRP A 94 -3.35 -0.25 14.77
N HIS A 95 -4.53 -0.77 14.38
CA HIS A 95 -5.80 -0.17 14.75
C HIS A 95 -6.01 -0.16 16.28
N THR A 96 -5.65 -1.25 16.95
CA THR A 96 -5.75 -1.35 18.42
C THR A 96 -4.87 -0.33 19.10
N VAL A 97 -3.63 -0.16 18.65
CA VAL A 97 -2.68 0.77 19.28
C VAL A 97 -3.08 2.23 19.04
N LEU A 98 -3.41 2.59 17.79
CA LEU A 98 -3.59 3.99 17.38
C LEU A 98 -5.03 4.49 17.49
N TYR A 99 -6.04 3.64 17.29
CA TYR A 99 -7.44 4.05 17.19
C TYR A 99 -8.30 3.60 18.37
N ILE A 100 -8.02 2.43 18.95
CA ILE A 100 -8.73 1.94 20.15
C ILE A 100 -8.08 2.49 21.42
N ARG A 101 -6.80 2.15 21.65
CA ARG A 101 -6.04 2.60 22.83
C ARG A 101 -5.64 4.08 22.76
N ARG A 102 -5.59 4.65 21.54
CA ARG A 102 -5.23 6.05 21.27
C ARG A 102 -3.98 6.51 22.03
N ARG A 103 -2.93 5.68 22.02
CA ARG A 103 -1.73 5.91 22.86
C ARG A 103 -1.09 7.29 22.68
N GLN A 104 -1.15 7.84 21.47
CA GLN A 104 -0.63 9.18 21.14
C GLN A 104 -1.74 10.20 20.87
N GLN A 105 -2.99 9.89 21.23
CA GLN A 105 -4.16 10.73 20.98
C GLN A 105 -4.18 11.27 19.55
N THR A 106 -4.16 12.59 19.37
CA THR A 106 -4.12 13.26 18.07
C THR A 106 -2.73 13.76 17.68
N ASP A 107 -1.70 13.51 18.49
CA ASP A 107 -0.32 13.91 18.20
C ASP A 107 0.09 13.27 16.86
N PHE A 108 0.56 14.11 15.93
CA PHE A 108 0.92 13.73 14.55
C PHE A 108 -0.23 13.19 13.67
N LYS A 109 -1.48 13.19 14.13
CA LYS A 109 -2.61 12.72 13.31
C LYS A 109 -2.88 13.70 12.17
N TYR A 110 -2.99 13.21 10.93
CA TYR A 110 -3.21 14.07 9.76
C TYR A 110 -4.52 14.84 9.78
N ASN A 111 -5.57 14.19 10.27
CA ASN A 111 -6.87 14.79 10.49
C ASN A 111 -7.25 14.53 11.94
N ALA A 112 -7.55 15.57 12.72
CA ALA A 112 -7.87 15.44 14.14
C ALA A 112 -9.13 14.60 14.42
N LYS A 113 -10.02 14.43 13.43
CA LYS A 113 -11.23 13.60 13.57
C LYS A 113 -10.89 12.11 13.65
N TRP A 114 -11.65 11.39 14.46
CA TRP A 114 -11.62 9.93 14.53
C TRP A 114 -12.52 9.32 13.43
N PRO A 115 -12.43 8.00 13.14
CA PRO A 115 -13.25 7.36 12.13
C PRO A 115 -14.74 7.56 12.36
N ASP A 116 -15.50 7.72 11.26
CA ASP A 116 -16.93 7.97 11.32
C ASP A 116 -17.71 6.75 11.81
N THR A 117 -18.69 6.97 12.68
CA THR A 117 -19.55 5.92 13.28
C THR A 117 -21.05 6.10 13.02
N ASN A 118 -21.45 7.18 12.34
CA ASN A 118 -22.84 7.44 11.95
C ASN A 118 -22.90 8.19 10.61
N ASN A 119 -22.38 7.55 9.56
CA ASN A 119 -22.31 8.13 8.22
C ASN A 119 -22.83 7.13 7.18
N SER A 120 -23.93 7.49 6.50
CA SER A 120 -24.61 6.67 5.49
C SER A 120 -23.81 6.40 4.23
N THR A 121 -22.64 7.05 4.08
CA THR A 121 -21.67 6.75 3.02
C THR A 121 -21.09 5.34 3.17
N PHE A 122 -21.02 4.82 4.41
CA PHE A 122 -20.52 3.47 4.71
C PHE A 122 -21.69 2.49 4.90
N LEU A 123 -21.54 1.26 4.39
CA LEU A 123 -22.51 0.16 4.38
C LEU A 123 -23.16 -0.12 5.74
N PHE A 124 -22.40 0.02 6.82
CA PHE A 124 -22.86 -0.24 8.20
C PHE A 124 -22.98 1.04 9.03
N GLY A 125 -22.96 2.21 8.41
CA GLY A 125 -22.90 3.51 9.10
C GLY A 125 -21.55 3.78 9.80
N SER A 126 -20.61 2.82 9.76
CA SER A 126 -19.32 2.87 10.45
C SER A 126 -18.17 2.60 9.49
N GLN A 127 -17.24 3.54 9.41
CA GLN A 127 -16.03 3.44 8.58
C GLN A 127 -15.20 2.22 8.95
N THR A 128 -14.97 1.99 10.24
CA THR A 128 -14.16 0.85 10.70
C THR A 128 -14.82 -0.48 10.36
N ALA A 129 -16.14 -0.59 10.54
CA ALA A 129 -16.86 -1.83 10.25
C ALA A 129 -16.84 -2.18 8.76
N GLU A 130 -17.08 -1.19 7.89
CA GLU A 130 -16.98 -1.38 6.44
C GLU A 130 -15.55 -1.77 6.04
N ASN A 131 -14.54 -1.13 6.61
CA ASN A 131 -13.15 -1.39 6.26
C ASN A 131 -12.69 -2.78 6.66
N VAL A 132 -13.08 -3.26 7.85
CA VAL A 132 -12.82 -4.62 8.28
C VAL A 132 -13.55 -5.61 7.37
N PHE A 133 -14.80 -5.33 6.99
CA PHE A 133 -15.57 -6.19 6.09
C PHE A 133 -14.91 -6.34 4.73
N TRP A 134 -14.58 -5.24 4.04
CA TRP A 134 -13.93 -5.33 2.72
C TRP A 134 -12.55 -5.98 2.80
N THR A 135 -11.77 -5.69 3.84
CA THR A 135 -10.46 -6.32 4.03
C THR A 135 -10.59 -7.84 4.23
N MET A 136 -11.44 -8.28 5.16
CA MET A 136 -11.51 -9.69 5.59
C MET A 136 -12.40 -10.55 4.70
N CYS A 137 -13.47 -10.01 4.13
CA CYS A 137 -14.45 -10.74 3.32
C CYS A 137 -14.20 -10.61 1.81
N SER A 138 -13.33 -9.69 1.37
CA SER A 138 -12.96 -9.55 -0.05
C SER A 138 -11.45 -9.58 -0.26
N GLY A 139 -10.70 -8.68 0.39
CA GLY A 139 -9.24 -8.56 0.18
C GLY A 139 -8.47 -9.84 0.51
N VAL A 140 -8.69 -10.41 1.70
CA VAL A 140 -8.04 -11.65 2.16
C VAL A 140 -8.40 -12.87 1.28
N PRO A 141 -9.67 -13.11 0.92
CA PRO A 141 -10.03 -14.17 -0.03
C PRO A 141 -9.39 -13.98 -1.42
N VAL A 142 -9.40 -12.78 -1.99
CA VAL A 142 -8.80 -12.52 -3.32
C VAL A 142 -7.28 -12.70 -3.28
N TRP A 143 -6.62 -12.18 -2.24
CA TRP A 143 -5.20 -12.42 -1.99
C TRP A 143 -4.90 -13.93 -1.94
N THR A 144 -5.69 -14.67 -1.16
CA THR A 144 -5.56 -16.11 -1.01
C THR A 144 -5.76 -16.84 -2.34
N ALA A 145 -6.73 -16.42 -3.16
CA ALA A 145 -6.96 -17.03 -4.47
C ALA A 145 -5.75 -16.86 -5.41
N TYR A 146 -5.16 -15.67 -5.48
CA TYR A 146 -3.93 -15.44 -6.24
C TYR A 146 -2.77 -16.28 -5.73
N GLU A 147 -2.64 -16.39 -4.42
CA GLU A 147 -1.59 -17.17 -3.80
C GLU A 147 -1.73 -18.67 -4.09
N VAL A 148 -2.92 -19.22 -3.83
CA VAL A 148 -3.28 -20.62 -4.11
C VAL A 148 -3.04 -20.97 -5.57
N PHE A 149 -3.45 -20.09 -6.49
CA PHE A 149 -3.24 -20.27 -7.91
C PHE A 149 -1.74 -20.24 -8.28
N THR A 150 -0.99 -19.31 -7.70
CA THR A 150 0.47 -19.21 -7.92
C THR A 150 1.20 -20.48 -7.46
N TRP A 151 0.85 -21.01 -6.29
CA TRP A 151 1.47 -22.25 -5.78
C TRP A 151 1.11 -23.47 -6.60
N TRP A 152 -0.15 -23.58 -7.02
CA TRP A 152 -0.59 -24.64 -7.92
C TRP A 152 0.17 -24.62 -9.25
N MET A 153 0.41 -23.42 -9.82
CA MET A 153 1.18 -23.25 -11.05
C MET A 153 2.65 -23.68 -10.89
N PHE A 154 3.30 -23.30 -9.78
CA PHE A 154 4.68 -23.76 -9.47
C PHE A 154 4.73 -25.27 -9.22
N ALA A 155 3.80 -25.81 -8.44
CA ALA A 155 3.75 -27.23 -8.06
C ALA A 155 3.61 -28.18 -9.27
N ASN A 156 2.87 -27.75 -10.29
CA ASN A 156 2.65 -28.49 -11.53
C ASN A 156 3.67 -28.16 -12.63
N GLY A 157 4.58 -27.21 -12.40
CA GLY A 157 5.58 -26.81 -13.39
C GLY A 157 5.00 -26.06 -14.59
N TYR A 158 3.82 -25.44 -14.46
CA TYR A 158 3.21 -24.63 -15.52
C TYR A 158 3.87 -23.26 -15.69
N ILE A 159 4.62 -22.81 -14.68
CA ILE A 159 5.46 -21.62 -14.74
C ILE A 159 6.90 -21.99 -14.38
N PRO A 160 7.91 -21.23 -14.85
CA PRO A 160 9.30 -21.60 -14.64
C PRO A 160 9.67 -21.56 -13.15
N TYR A 161 10.26 -22.64 -12.65
CA TYR A 161 10.82 -22.72 -11.31
C TYR A 161 12.34 -22.58 -11.37
N VAL A 162 12.86 -21.49 -10.81
CA VAL A 162 14.29 -21.22 -10.72
C VAL A 162 14.81 -21.64 -9.35
N GLU A 163 15.71 -22.61 -9.34
CA GLU A 163 16.36 -23.12 -8.13
C GLU A 163 17.28 -22.04 -7.50
N PHE A 164 17.14 -21.80 -6.20
CA PHE A 164 17.82 -20.68 -5.55
C PHE A 164 19.32 -20.83 -5.50
N PHE A 165 19.82 -22.00 -5.07
CA PHE A 165 21.26 -22.21 -4.92
C PHE A 165 22.01 -22.24 -6.25
N THR A 166 21.30 -22.52 -7.36
CA THR A 166 21.86 -22.48 -8.71
C THR A 166 21.91 -21.04 -9.27
N HIS A 167 20.93 -20.18 -8.92
CA HIS A 167 20.83 -18.83 -9.47
C HIS A 167 20.64 -17.74 -8.38
N PRO A 168 21.49 -17.67 -7.34
CA PRO A 168 21.25 -16.82 -6.18
C PRO A 168 21.27 -15.33 -6.54
N VAL A 169 22.21 -14.90 -7.39
CA VAL A 169 22.34 -13.49 -7.82
C VAL A 169 21.08 -13.03 -8.56
N TYR A 170 20.54 -13.86 -9.43
CA TYR A 170 19.33 -13.57 -10.18
C TYR A 170 18.10 -13.43 -9.27
N LEU A 171 17.90 -14.35 -8.32
CA LEU A 171 16.76 -14.27 -7.41
C LEU A 171 16.89 -13.12 -6.39
N ILE A 172 18.10 -12.79 -5.95
CA ILE A 172 18.35 -11.59 -5.14
C ILE A 172 18.00 -10.33 -5.93
N ALA A 173 18.38 -10.27 -7.22
CA ALA A 173 17.99 -9.17 -8.09
C ALA A 173 16.46 -9.09 -8.26
N LEU A 174 15.76 -10.24 -8.42
CA LEU A 174 14.30 -10.25 -8.47
C LEU A 174 13.67 -9.74 -7.17
N LEU A 175 14.15 -10.18 -6.00
CA LEU A 175 13.67 -9.66 -4.71
C LEU A 175 13.86 -8.14 -4.61
N PHE A 176 14.97 -7.61 -5.12
CA PHE A 176 15.20 -6.17 -5.19
C PHE A 176 14.21 -5.46 -6.13
N LEU A 177 13.83 -6.09 -7.25
CA LEU A 177 12.91 -5.52 -8.25
C LEU A 177 11.44 -5.61 -7.86
N VAL A 178 11.04 -6.52 -6.97
CA VAL A 178 9.62 -6.71 -6.57
C VAL A 178 8.94 -5.40 -6.11
N PRO A 179 9.53 -4.57 -5.21
CA PRO A 179 8.89 -3.32 -4.80
C PRO A 179 8.81 -2.28 -5.92
N ILE A 180 9.79 -2.26 -6.82
CA ILE A 180 9.80 -1.39 -8.01
C ILE A 180 8.66 -1.78 -8.95
N TRP A 181 8.51 -3.07 -9.22
CA TRP A 181 7.40 -3.60 -10.00
C TRP A 181 6.05 -3.33 -9.34
N HIS A 182 5.93 -3.58 -8.02
CA HIS A 182 4.71 -3.29 -7.28
C HIS A 182 4.32 -1.82 -7.43
N GLN A 183 5.25 -0.89 -7.30
CA GLN A 183 4.97 0.54 -7.46
C GLN A 183 4.49 0.87 -8.88
N LEU A 184 5.15 0.33 -9.92
CA LEU A 184 4.78 0.57 -11.31
C LEU A 184 3.38 0.02 -11.61
N HIS A 185 3.14 -1.24 -11.25
CA HIS A 185 1.85 -1.91 -11.42
C HIS A 185 0.75 -1.17 -10.66
N PHE A 186 0.99 -0.82 -9.39
CA PHE A 186 0.06 -0.04 -8.58
C PHE A 186 -0.27 1.29 -9.24
N TYR A 187 0.72 2.07 -9.71
CA TYR A 187 0.47 3.34 -10.38
C TYR A 187 -0.44 3.20 -11.60
N VAL A 188 -0.17 2.22 -12.46
CA VAL A 188 -0.94 2.00 -13.70
C VAL A 188 -2.39 1.65 -13.37
N ILE A 189 -2.59 0.66 -12.50
CA ILE A 189 -3.94 0.24 -12.10
C ILE A 189 -4.65 1.36 -11.34
N HIS A 190 -3.98 2.00 -10.39
CA HIS A 190 -4.57 3.04 -9.56
C HIS A 190 -5.01 4.25 -10.39
N ARG A 191 -4.16 4.71 -11.31
CA ARG A 191 -4.55 5.80 -12.23
C ARG A 191 -5.70 5.40 -13.15
N LEU A 192 -5.74 4.15 -13.61
CA LEU A 192 -6.83 3.60 -14.42
C LEU A 192 -8.16 3.61 -13.66
N ILE A 193 -8.19 3.12 -12.42
CA ILE A 193 -9.42 3.06 -11.61
C ILE A 193 -9.89 4.43 -11.11
N HIS A 194 -9.08 5.48 -11.24
CA HIS A 194 -9.50 6.87 -11.04
C HIS A 194 -10.23 7.50 -12.24
N MET A 195 -10.35 6.79 -13.36
CA MET A 195 -11.10 7.29 -14.52
C MET A 195 -12.61 7.11 -14.33
N GLY A 196 -13.37 8.18 -14.57
CA GLY A 196 -14.81 8.36 -14.29
C GLY A 196 -15.64 7.10 -13.98
N PRO A 197 -15.94 6.23 -14.97
CA PRO A 197 -16.77 5.05 -14.73
C PRO A 197 -16.17 4.08 -13.72
N LEU A 198 -14.88 3.77 -13.85
CA LEU A 198 -14.19 2.84 -12.95
C LEU A 198 -14.11 3.41 -11.53
N TYR A 199 -13.92 4.72 -11.39
CA TYR A 199 -13.91 5.35 -10.08
C TYR A 199 -15.24 5.11 -9.35
N HIS A 200 -16.35 5.40 -10.01
CA HIS A 200 -17.67 5.24 -9.39
C HIS A 200 -18.07 3.78 -9.16
N LEU A 201 -17.60 2.86 -10.01
CA LEU A 201 -17.94 1.44 -9.92
C LEU A 201 -17.11 0.69 -8.86
N ILE A 202 -15.80 0.92 -8.80
CA ILE A 202 -14.90 0.06 -8.02
C ILE A 202 -14.00 0.82 -7.05
N HIS A 203 -13.63 2.08 -7.32
CA HIS A 203 -12.66 2.79 -6.47
C HIS A 203 -13.27 3.71 -5.41
N LYS A 204 -14.54 4.11 -5.59
CA LYS A 204 -15.26 4.98 -4.65
C LYS A 204 -15.29 4.41 -3.23
N VAL A 205 -15.43 3.09 -3.09
CA VAL A 205 -15.44 2.42 -1.77
C VAL A 205 -14.16 2.73 -0.99
N HIS A 206 -13.01 2.61 -1.65
CA HIS A 206 -11.72 2.95 -1.04
C HIS A 206 -11.68 4.42 -0.63
N HIS A 207 -12.08 5.31 -1.53
CA HIS A 207 -12.03 6.77 -1.36
C HIS A 207 -13.09 7.37 -0.45
N ASN A 208 -14.10 6.61 -0.03
CA ASN A 208 -14.96 7.00 1.10
C ASN A 208 -14.11 7.25 2.37
N ASN A 209 -12.90 6.68 2.45
CA ASN A 209 -11.93 6.84 3.53
C ASN A 209 -11.04 8.08 3.41
N VAL A 210 -11.62 9.28 3.20
CA VAL A 210 -10.88 10.57 3.16
C VAL A 210 -10.02 10.85 4.40
N ASN A 211 -10.34 10.20 5.51
CA ASN A 211 -9.54 10.15 6.74
C ASN A 211 -9.12 8.70 6.96
N PRO A 212 -8.05 8.23 6.32
CA PRO A 212 -7.69 6.83 6.33
C PRO A 212 -7.27 6.36 7.73
N GLY A 213 -7.40 5.05 7.93
CA GLY A 213 -6.87 4.32 9.08
C GLY A 213 -6.34 2.96 8.63
N PRO A 214 -5.71 2.17 9.51
CA PRO A 214 -5.02 0.94 9.11
C PRO A 214 -5.86 0.05 8.20
N TRP A 215 -7.11 -0.26 8.61
CA TRP A 215 -8.07 -1.07 7.85
C TRP A 215 -8.49 -0.47 6.51
N SER A 216 -8.42 0.84 6.30
CA SER A 216 -8.77 1.43 5.00
C SER A 216 -7.79 1.03 3.90
N GLY A 217 -6.59 0.55 4.25
CA GLY A 217 -5.56 0.18 3.27
C GLY A 217 -5.91 -1.00 2.38
N LEU A 218 -6.76 -1.93 2.85
CA LEU A 218 -7.34 -3.03 2.05
C LEU A 218 -8.87 -2.96 2.01
N SER A 219 -9.44 -1.80 2.35
CA SER A 219 -10.87 -1.57 2.19
C SER A 219 -11.12 -1.06 0.78
N MET A 220 -11.40 -1.98 -0.14
CA MET A 220 -11.62 -1.72 -1.56
C MET A 220 -12.71 -2.65 -2.09
N HIS A 221 -13.26 -2.30 -3.26
CA HIS A 221 -14.19 -3.18 -3.95
C HIS A 221 -13.48 -4.48 -4.41
N THR A 222 -14.22 -5.59 -4.53
CA THR A 222 -13.63 -6.89 -4.94
C THR A 222 -12.89 -6.83 -6.27
N PHE A 223 -13.43 -6.15 -7.28
CA PHE A 223 -12.72 -5.98 -8.57
C PHE A 223 -11.46 -5.14 -8.45
N GLU A 224 -11.41 -4.17 -7.52
CA GLU A 224 -10.18 -3.45 -7.23
C GLU A 224 -9.15 -4.39 -6.59
N HIS A 225 -9.54 -5.25 -5.64
CA HIS A 225 -8.63 -6.28 -5.12
C HIS A 225 -8.09 -7.21 -6.22
N ILE A 226 -8.94 -7.63 -7.16
CA ILE A 226 -8.52 -8.49 -8.28
C ILE A 226 -7.42 -7.80 -9.10
N LEU A 227 -7.62 -6.53 -9.46
CA LEU A 227 -6.62 -5.77 -10.19
C LEU A 227 -5.38 -5.49 -9.35
N TYR A 228 -5.54 -5.17 -8.06
CA TYR A 228 -4.45 -4.85 -7.14
C TYR A 228 -3.51 -6.05 -6.92
N PHE A 229 -4.05 -7.24 -6.66
CA PHE A 229 -3.24 -8.45 -6.46
C PHE A 229 -2.71 -9.06 -7.77
N SER A 230 -3.24 -8.65 -8.93
CA SER A 230 -2.76 -9.12 -10.25
C SER A 230 -1.29 -8.83 -10.52
N GLY A 231 -0.66 -7.95 -9.73
CA GLY A 231 0.77 -7.67 -9.86
C GLY A 231 1.63 -8.94 -9.80
N VAL A 232 1.23 -9.97 -9.04
CA VAL A 232 1.98 -11.23 -8.90
C VAL A 232 2.12 -12.00 -10.23
N LEU A 233 1.23 -11.73 -11.20
CA LEU A 233 1.25 -12.43 -12.50
C LEU A 233 2.55 -12.19 -13.28
N ILE A 234 3.34 -11.16 -12.95
CA ILE A 234 4.67 -10.99 -13.55
C ILE A 234 5.59 -12.19 -13.30
N GLN A 235 5.40 -12.89 -12.16
CA GLN A 235 6.20 -14.05 -11.77
C GLN A 235 5.92 -15.28 -12.64
N PHE A 236 4.88 -15.21 -13.49
CA PHE A 236 4.47 -16.27 -14.40
C PHE A 236 5.15 -16.10 -15.76
N LEU A 237 5.53 -14.85 -16.08
CA LEU A 237 6.20 -14.47 -17.33
C LEU A 237 7.72 -14.44 -17.15
N VAL A 238 8.20 -13.93 -16.02
CA VAL A 238 9.61 -13.87 -15.67
C VAL A 238 9.96 -15.14 -14.90
N PRO A 239 10.95 -15.94 -15.33
CA PRO A 239 11.37 -17.12 -14.58
C PRO A 239 11.65 -16.76 -13.13
N SER A 240 11.01 -17.43 -12.19
CA SER A 240 11.02 -16.98 -10.79
C SER A 240 11.10 -18.15 -9.82
N ASN A 241 11.05 -17.82 -8.54
CA ASN A 241 11.04 -18.75 -7.42
C ASN A 241 9.84 -18.40 -6.52
N PRO A 242 9.33 -19.35 -5.72
CA PRO A 242 8.24 -19.05 -4.80
C PRO A 242 8.51 -17.90 -3.84
N LEU A 243 9.77 -17.66 -3.43
CA LEU A 243 10.08 -16.61 -2.47
C LEU A 243 9.79 -15.19 -2.99
N PRO A 244 10.24 -14.76 -4.20
CA PRO A 244 9.80 -13.50 -4.81
C PRO A 244 8.27 -13.36 -4.96
N ALA A 245 7.58 -14.41 -5.36
CA ALA A 245 6.12 -14.38 -5.49
C ALA A 245 5.41 -14.20 -4.13
N MET A 246 5.88 -14.92 -3.11
CA MET A 246 5.42 -14.81 -1.73
C MET A 246 5.69 -13.40 -1.18
N PHE A 247 6.88 -12.86 -1.45
CA PHE A 247 7.24 -11.49 -1.09
C PHE A 247 6.30 -10.47 -1.72
N GLN A 248 6.03 -10.60 -3.01
CA GLN A 248 5.15 -9.69 -3.70
C GLN A 248 3.72 -9.72 -3.13
N LEU A 249 3.16 -10.91 -2.89
CA LEU A 249 1.81 -11.07 -2.35
C LEU A 249 1.68 -10.53 -0.93
N LEU A 250 2.60 -10.90 -0.02
CA LEU A 250 2.59 -10.42 1.36
C LEU A 250 2.86 -8.92 1.45
N TYR A 251 3.76 -8.39 0.63
CA TYR A 251 4.00 -6.95 0.59
C TYR A 251 2.73 -6.20 0.14
N SER A 252 2.11 -6.63 -0.96
CA SER A 252 0.83 -6.06 -1.41
C SER A 252 -0.26 -6.18 -0.34
N ALA A 253 -0.32 -7.28 0.41
CA ALA A 253 -1.36 -7.51 1.40
C ALA A 253 -1.14 -6.78 2.73
N LEU A 254 0.09 -6.54 3.17
CA LEU A 254 0.36 -6.04 4.53
C LEU A 254 0.84 -4.60 4.56
N ALA A 255 1.59 -4.16 3.54
CA ALA A 255 2.12 -2.80 3.48
C ALA A 255 1.05 -1.69 3.43
N PRO A 256 -0.16 -1.91 2.87
CA PRO A 256 -1.18 -0.87 2.89
C PRO A 256 -1.60 -0.45 4.31
N ALA A 257 -1.50 -1.33 5.33
CA ALA A 257 -1.78 -0.94 6.71
C ALA A 257 -0.88 0.25 7.15
N ASP A 258 0.41 0.17 6.84
CA ASP A 258 1.40 1.21 7.18
C ASP A 258 1.18 2.50 6.36
N ALA A 259 0.82 2.34 5.09
CA ALA A 259 0.54 3.47 4.20
C ALA A 259 -0.75 4.24 4.58
N HIS A 260 -1.59 3.67 5.45
CA HIS A 260 -2.89 4.25 5.84
C HIS A 260 -3.01 4.51 7.35
N LEU A 261 -1.91 4.53 8.11
CA LEU A 261 -1.97 4.72 9.57
C LEU A 261 -2.70 6.00 9.98
N GLY A 262 -2.72 7.05 9.15
CA GLY A 262 -3.39 8.32 9.46
C GLY A 262 -2.57 9.26 10.37
N PHE A 263 -1.30 8.92 10.62
CA PHE A 263 -0.36 9.68 11.43
C PHE A 263 0.97 9.88 10.70
N ASP A 264 1.60 11.04 10.86
CA ASP A 264 2.95 11.35 10.36
C ASP A 264 4.03 10.56 11.08
N ARG A 265 3.85 10.36 12.39
CA ARG A 265 4.81 9.67 13.26
C ARG A 265 4.09 8.76 14.25
N ILE A 266 4.79 7.70 14.62
CA ILE A 266 4.41 6.79 15.69
C ILE A 266 5.30 7.05 16.89
N VAL A 267 4.67 7.28 18.04
CA VAL A 267 5.31 7.45 19.34
C VAL A 267 5.40 6.09 20.02
N THR A 268 6.62 5.61 20.25
CA THR A 268 6.84 4.35 20.96
C THR A 268 6.64 4.53 22.47
N ALA A 269 6.54 3.42 23.21
CA ALA A 269 6.35 3.46 24.67
C ALA A 269 7.51 4.16 25.40
N ASP A 270 8.73 4.10 24.86
CA ASP A 270 9.93 4.78 25.35
C ASP A 270 10.09 6.22 24.78
N GLY A 271 9.07 6.75 24.09
CA GLY A 271 9.03 8.12 23.59
C GLY A 271 9.82 8.37 22.31
N LYS A 272 10.35 7.34 21.65
CA LYS A 272 11.00 7.47 20.33
C LYS A 272 9.96 7.75 19.26
N LEU A 273 10.38 8.53 18.26
CA LEU A 273 9.58 8.88 17.10
C LEU A 273 9.99 8.06 15.89
N ILE A 274 9.04 7.34 15.32
CA ILE A 274 9.21 6.57 14.08
C ILE A 274 8.41 7.27 12.98
N ASP A 275 9.06 7.65 11.90
CA ASP A 275 8.41 8.20 10.71
C ASP A 275 7.50 7.14 10.08
N ALA A 276 6.24 7.49 9.80
CA ALA A 276 5.30 6.59 9.16
C ALA A 276 5.38 6.60 7.61
N ASP A 277 6.07 7.60 7.03
CA ASP A 277 6.35 7.74 5.59
C ASP A 277 5.12 7.62 4.67
N ASN A 278 3.94 8.04 5.14
CA ASN A 278 2.65 7.87 4.46
C ASN A 278 1.94 9.19 4.10
N TYR A 279 2.58 10.35 4.30
CA TYR A 279 1.96 11.66 4.02
C TYR A 279 1.59 11.83 2.54
N TYR A 280 2.45 11.35 1.63
CA TYR A 280 2.21 11.42 0.19
C TYR A 280 0.90 10.70 -0.20
N HIS A 281 0.66 9.52 0.38
CA HIS A 281 -0.57 8.76 0.18
C HIS A 281 -1.76 9.31 0.96
N TYR A 282 -1.54 9.94 2.12
CA TYR A 282 -2.60 10.69 2.80
C TYR A 282 -3.13 11.85 1.94
N LEU A 283 -2.24 12.60 1.27
CA LEU A 283 -2.64 13.65 0.33
C LEU A 283 -3.45 13.10 -0.84
N HIS A 284 -3.15 11.89 -1.30
CA HIS A 284 -3.97 11.18 -2.30
C HIS A 284 -5.41 10.99 -1.80
N HIS A 285 -5.61 10.46 -0.60
CA HIS A 285 -6.95 10.31 0.00
C HIS A 285 -7.67 11.64 0.25
N ARG A 286 -6.91 12.70 0.52
CA ARG A 286 -7.48 14.04 0.75
C ARG A 286 -7.95 14.71 -0.55
N TYR A 287 -7.20 14.57 -1.63
CA TYR A 287 -7.37 15.35 -2.86
C TYR A 287 -7.76 14.53 -4.10
N PHE A 288 -7.67 13.20 -4.04
CA PHE A 288 -8.13 12.20 -5.01
C PHE A 288 -7.40 12.22 -6.37
N GLU A 289 -7.07 13.39 -6.91
CA GLU A 289 -6.47 13.57 -8.23
C GLU A 289 -4.93 13.71 -8.23
N VAL A 290 -4.26 13.39 -7.12
CA VAL A 290 -2.80 13.54 -6.97
C VAL A 290 -2.19 12.27 -6.41
N ASN A 291 -0.89 12.06 -6.60
CA ASN A 291 -0.11 11.04 -5.88
C ASN A 291 -0.56 9.59 -6.10
N TYR A 292 -0.86 9.20 -7.34
CA TYR A 292 -1.34 7.84 -7.67
C TYR A 292 -0.31 6.75 -7.36
N CYS A 293 0.97 7.10 -7.26
CA CYS A 293 2.03 6.12 -7.03
C CYS A 293 2.10 5.62 -5.58
N GLY A 294 1.53 6.38 -4.63
CA GLY A 294 1.53 6.08 -3.19
C GLY A 294 2.90 6.18 -2.50
N ASN A 295 4.00 5.93 -3.22
CA ASN A 295 5.38 6.13 -2.79
C ASN A 295 6.22 6.74 -3.93
N LEU A 296 7.49 7.09 -3.64
CA LEU A 296 8.33 7.94 -4.48
C LEU A 296 9.63 7.26 -4.97
N ILE A 297 9.59 5.95 -5.25
CA ILE A 297 10.76 5.24 -5.84
C ILE A 297 10.94 5.66 -7.30
N ILE A 298 9.94 5.42 -8.14
CA ILE A 298 9.83 5.95 -9.51
C ILE A 298 8.97 7.24 -9.47
N PRO A 299 9.43 8.37 -10.04
CA PRO A 299 8.73 9.66 -9.99
C PRO A 299 7.62 9.75 -11.06
N LEU A 300 6.75 8.73 -11.16
CA LEU A 300 5.69 8.67 -12.17
C LEU A 300 4.71 9.85 -12.04
N ASP A 301 4.32 10.21 -10.82
CA ASP A 301 3.44 11.36 -10.59
C ASP A 301 4.09 12.69 -10.99
N GLU A 302 5.41 12.85 -10.87
CA GLU A 302 6.10 14.05 -11.35
C GLU A 302 6.07 14.10 -12.88
N TRP A 303 6.39 12.98 -13.54
CA TRP A 303 6.41 12.86 -15.00
C TRP A 303 5.05 13.11 -15.64
N PHE A 304 3.96 12.73 -14.95
CA PHE A 304 2.59 12.92 -15.43
C PHE A 304 1.86 14.11 -14.81
N GLY A 305 2.56 14.94 -14.02
CA GLY A 305 2.02 16.19 -13.48
C GLY A 305 0.93 16.01 -12.43
N THR A 306 0.99 14.92 -11.66
CA THR A 306 0.05 14.54 -10.58
C THR A 306 0.68 14.54 -9.20
N ALA A 307 1.96 14.91 -9.06
CA ALA A 307 2.65 14.98 -7.77
C ALA A 307 2.15 16.16 -6.90
N HIS A 308 2.05 15.92 -5.59
CA HIS A 308 1.67 16.88 -4.56
C HIS A 308 2.42 16.58 -3.25
N ASP A 309 3.21 17.53 -2.77
CA ASP A 309 4.10 17.40 -1.61
C ASP A 309 3.58 18.09 -0.33
N GLY A 310 2.35 18.62 -0.38
CA GLY A 310 1.73 19.40 0.70
C GLY A 310 2.04 20.90 0.66
N SER A 311 2.76 21.37 -0.37
CA SER A 311 3.14 22.78 -0.49
C SER A 311 2.03 23.65 -1.11
N PRO A 312 2.03 24.98 -0.82
CA PRO A 312 1.14 25.92 -1.48
C PRO A 312 1.32 25.93 -3.01
N GLU A 313 2.54 25.70 -3.50
CA GLU A 313 2.83 25.63 -4.93
C GLU A 313 2.13 24.41 -5.57
N ALA A 314 2.15 23.26 -4.89
CA ALA A 314 1.45 22.05 -5.34
C ALA A 314 -0.08 22.22 -5.30
N ASP A 315 -0.62 22.90 -4.30
CA ASP A 315 -2.04 23.26 -4.24
C ASP A 315 -2.44 24.10 -5.46
N GLN A 316 -1.68 25.15 -5.77
CA GLN A 316 -1.94 26.00 -6.94
C GLN A 316 -1.86 25.22 -8.26
N ALA A 317 -0.86 24.35 -8.42
CA ALA A 317 -0.71 23.52 -9.61
C ALA A 317 -1.92 22.57 -9.79
N MET A 318 -2.36 21.94 -8.70
CA MET A 318 -3.55 21.09 -8.69
C MET A 318 -4.81 21.88 -9.06
N TYR A 319 -5.05 23.05 -8.43
CA TYR A 319 -6.23 23.85 -8.70
C TYR A 319 -6.29 24.32 -10.16
N LYS A 320 -5.18 24.79 -10.72
CA LYS A 320 -5.10 25.16 -12.15
C LYS A 320 -5.47 23.99 -13.07
N ARG A 321 -4.99 22.77 -12.76
CA ARG A 321 -5.32 21.56 -13.53
C ARG A 321 -6.81 21.22 -13.43
N ILE A 322 -7.40 21.31 -12.25
CA ILE A 322 -8.83 21.03 -12.04
C ILE A 322 -9.70 22.06 -12.78
N GLU A 323 -9.34 23.35 -12.72
CA GLU A 323 -10.03 24.40 -13.46
C GLU A 323 -9.96 24.14 -14.97
N ALA A 324 -8.77 23.86 -15.51
CA ALA A 324 -8.59 23.55 -16.93
C ALA A 324 -9.45 22.37 -17.40
N LYS A 325 -9.56 21.29 -16.59
CA LYS A 325 -10.44 20.15 -16.88
C LYS A 325 -11.92 20.53 -16.90
N LYS A 326 -12.37 21.41 -15.99
CA LYS A 326 -13.77 21.88 -15.95
C LYS A 326 -14.11 22.70 -17.19
N TYR A 327 -13.21 23.60 -17.60
CA TYR A 327 -13.37 24.38 -18.84
C TYR A 327 -13.43 23.47 -20.07
N ALA A 328 -12.55 22.48 -20.19
CA ALA A 328 -12.54 21.54 -21.31
C ALA A 328 -13.81 20.66 -21.40
N ARG A 329 -14.52 20.44 -20.28
CA ARG A 329 -15.79 19.71 -20.22
C ARG A 329 -17.03 20.56 -20.46
N GLY A 330 -16.87 21.81 -20.92
CA GLY A 330 -17.99 22.71 -21.26
C GLY A 330 -18.59 23.45 -20.07
N GLY A 331 -17.90 23.51 -18.91
CA GLY A 331 -18.31 24.35 -17.80
C GLY A 331 -17.98 25.82 -18.08
N SER A 332 -18.86 26.54 -18.78
CA SER A 332 -18.87 28.00 -18.73
C SER A 332 -19.36 28.44 -17.34
N ARG A 333 -18.68 29.43 -16.76
CA ARG A 333 -19.03 30.06 -15.48
C ARG A 333 -20.47 30.59 -15.47
#